data_AF-A0A1Q7QKY5-F1
#
_entry.id   AF-A0A1Q7QKY5-F1
#
_cell.length_a   1.000
_cell.length_b   1.000
_cell.length_c   1.000
_cell.angle_alpha   90.00
_cell.angle_beta   90.00
_cell.angle_gamma   90.00
#
_symmetry.space_group_name_H-M   'P 1'
#
loop_
_entity.id
_entity.type
_entity.pdbx_description
1 polymer ?
#
loop_
_entity_poly.entity_id
_entity_poly.type
_entity_poly.pdbx_seq_one_letter_code
_entity_poly.pdbx_strand_id
1 'polypeptide(L)'
;MRADVKLDFDTLKAAGTHMGSAQVRAIPAGVCIVNEAARLFAYLAKENCAICVPCRVGTKRVQGILESAYSGLGRESDLAWLDELGTHMERFSLCGFGITAPSILRTTMREFADEYRAHIVERRCPTNTCSPVRSRRYETMAQP
;
A
#
# COMPACT_ATOMS: atom_id res chain seq x y z
N MET A 1 6.12 -5.84 -14.13
CA MET A 1 7.57 -5.81 -14.40
C MET A 1 7.79 -6.33 -15.81
N ARG A 2 8.53 -5.60 -16.66
CA ARG A 2 8.88 -6.09 -18.00
C ARG A 2 9.85 -7.27 -17.84
N ALA A 3 9.68 -8.33 -18.63
CA ALA A 3 10.42 -9.59 -18.46
C ALA A 3 11.94 -9.44 -18.59
N ASP A 4 12.41 -8.41 -19.30
CA ASP A 4 13.83 -8.20 -19.63
C ASP A 4 14.56 -7.24 -18.68
N VAL A 5 13.95 -6.86 -17.56
CA VAL A 5 14.58 -5.94 -16.60
C VAL A 5 15.65 -6.69 -15.80
N LYS A 6 16.89 -6.19 -15.85
CA LYS A 6 17.97 -6.70 -15.02
C LYS A 6 17.65 -6.50 -13.53
N LEU A 7 17.79 -7.57 -12.76
CA LEU A 7 17.69 -7.56 -11.31
C LEU A 7 19.03 -7.11 -10.72
N ASP A 8 19.32 -5.82 -10.80
CA ASP A 8 20.47 -5.18 -10.15
C ASP A 8 20.04 -3.89 -9.43
N PHE A 9 20.91 -3.38 -8.56
CA PHE A 9 20.60 -2.22 -7.71
C PHE A 9 20.25 -0.97 -8.51
N ASP A 10 21.03 -0.66 -9.53
CA ASP A 10 20.91 0.59 -10.30
C ASP A 10 19.68 0.57 -11.21
N THR A 11 19.43 -0.55 -11.89
CA THR A 11 18.29 -0.73 -12.78
C THR A 11 16.98 -0.65 -12.00
N LEU A 12 16.90 -1.30 -10.84
CA LEU A 12 15.69 -1.27 -10.00
C LEU A 12 15.47 0.11 -9.37
N LYS A 13 16.54 0.80 -8.96
CA LYS A 13 16.46 2.18 -8.48
C LYS A 13 15.95 3.13 -9.56
N ALA A 14 16.46 3.02 -10.79
CA ALA A 14 15.99 3.80 -11.93
C ALA A 14 14.51 3.53 -12.28
N ALA A 15 14.03 2.31 -12.04
CA ALA A 15 12.63 1.93 -12.19
C ALA A 15 11.72 2.40 -11.03
N GLY A 16 12.23 3.18 -10.08
CA GLY A 16 11.45 3.69 -8.95
C GLY A 16 11.09 2.63 -7.92
N THR A 17 11.88 1.56 -7.84
CA THR A 17 11.83 0.54 -6.79
C THR A 17 13.23 0.35 -6.20
N HIS A 18 13.45 -0.64 -5.34
CA HIS A 18 14.76 -0.90 -4.76
C HIS A 18 15.02 -2.40 -4.64
N MET A 19 16.29 -2.78 -4.75
CA MET A 19 16.72 -4.14 -4.45
C MET A 19 16.84 -4.32 -2.93
N GLY A 20 15.93 -5.11 -2.36
CA GLY A 20 16.02 -5.59 -0.98
C GLY A 20 16.74 -6.93 -0.90
N SER A 21 16.07 -7.94 -0.34
CA SER A 21 16.55 -9.33 -0.21
C SER A 21 16.54 -10.14 -1.52
N ALA A 22 16.41 -9.48 -2.68
CA ALA A 22 16.25 -10.09 -4.00
C ALA A 22 15.10 -11.12 -4.11
N GLN A 23 14.08 -11.01 -3.25
CA GLN A 23 12.90 -11.86 -3.33
C GLN A 23 11.96 -11.37 -4.44
N VAL A 24 11.65 -12.26 -5.38
CA VAL A 24 10.72 -11.99 -6.47
C VAL A 24 9.45 -12.78 -6.25
N ARG A 25 8.31 -12.11 -6.33
CA ARG A 25 6.99 -12.74 -6.25
C ARG A 25 6.17 -12.44 -7.50
N ALA A 26 5.79 -13.49 -8.21
CA ALA A 26 4.85 -13.40 -9.32
C ALA A 26 3.42 -13.32 -8.75
N ILE A 27 2.68 -12.29 -9.14
CA ILE A 27 1.27 -12.11 -8.78
C ILE A 27 0.45 -12.38 -10.05
N PRO A 28 -0.45 -13.38 -10.07
CA PRO A 28 -1.31 -13.64 -11.22
C PRO A 28 -2.28 -12.48 -11.49
N ALA A 29 -2.65 -12.29 -12.76
CA ALA A 29 -3.55 -11.20 -13.18
C ALA A 29 -4.95 -11.25 -12.55
N GLY A 30 -5.38 -12.41 -12.01
CA GLY A 30 -6.66 -12.54 -11.32
C GLY A 30 -6.66 -12.03 -9.87
N VAL A 31 -5.54 -11.58 -9.33
CA VAL A 31 -5.43 -11.10 -7.95
C VAL A 31 -5.61 -9.58 -7.91
N CYS A 32 -6.57 -9.10 -7.12
CA CYS A 32 -6.71 -7.66 -6.87
C CYS A 32 -5.48 -7.10 -6.16
N ILE A 33 -4.87 -6.07 -6.74
CA ILE A 33 -3.66 -5.46 -6.19
C ILE A 33 -3.92 -4.64 -4.92
N VAL A 34 -5.11 -4.04 -4.79
CA VAL A 34 -5.49 -3.25 -3.61
C VAL A 34 -5.61 -4.15 -2.39
N ASN A 35 -6.22 -5.33 -2.55
CA ASN A 35 -6.28 -6.35 -1.51
C ASN A 35 -4.90 -6.90 -1.17
N GLU A 36 -4.07 -7.17 -2.18
CA GLU A 36 -2.72 -7.67 -1.94
C GLU A 36 -1.85 -6.64 -1.21
N ALA A 37 -1.95 -5.36 -1.56
CA ALA A 37 -1.31 -4.27 -0.85
C ALA A 37 -1.80 -4.21 0.62
N ALA A 38 -3.11 -4.32 0.86
CA ALA A 38 -3.66 -4.36 2.22
C ALA A 38 -3.07 -5.50 3.05
N ARG A 39 -2.97 -6.70 2.45
CA ARG A 39 -2.39 -7.89 3.10
C ARG A 39 -0.91 -7.71 3.42
N LEU A 40 -0.14 -7.09 2.53
CA LEU A 40 1.26 -6.76 2.79
C LEU A 40 1.39 -5.72 3.90
N PHE A 41 0.55 -4.68 3.92
CA PHE A 41 0.55 -3.70 5.01
C PHE A 41 0.09 -4.30 6.34
N ALA A 42 -0.82 -5.28 6.34
CA ALA A 42 -1.17 -6.04 7.54
C ALA A 42 0.02 -6.83 8.08
N TYR A 43 0.82 -7.45 7.20
CA TYR A 43 2.08 -8.09 7.57
C TYR A 43 3.06 -7.06 8.16
N LEU A 44 3.30 -5.94 7.48
CA LEU A 44 4.20 -4.89 7.98
C LEU A 44 3.74 -4.29 9.32
N ALA A 45 2.43 -4.14 9.51
CA ALA A 45 1.85 -3.68 10.75
C ALA A 45 2.03 -4.65 11.93
N LYS A 46 2.17 -5.94 11.64
CA LYS A 46 2.46 -6.99 12.62
C LYS A 46 3.95 -7.10 12.94
N GLU A 47 4.81 -6.98 11.93
CA GLU A 47 6.25 -7.27 12.07
C GLU A 47 7.12 -6.05 12.44
N ASN A 48 6.58 -4.83 12.42
CA ASN A 48 7.36 -3.66 12.83
C ASN A 48 7.74 -3.73 14.32
N CYS A 49 8.89 -3.15 14.68
CA CYS A 49 9.41 -3.08 16.06
C CYS A 49 8.66 -2.07 16.95
N ALA A 50 7.68 -1.35 16.41
CA ALA A 50 6.85 -0.40 17.15
C ALA A 50 7.57 0.80 17.80
N ILE A 51 8.86 1.06 17.53
CA ILE A 51 9.62 2.16 18.15
C ILE A 51 9.17 3.53 17.63
N CYS A 52 9.13 3.73 16.31
CA CYS A 52 8.74 5.02 15.73
C CYS A 52 7.24 5.06 15.40
N VAL A 53 6.60 6.16 15.82
CA VAL A 53 5.18 6.45 15.54
C VAL A 53 4.83 6.42 14.05
N PRO A 54 5.59 7.06 13.13
CA PRO A 54 5.26 7.06 11.72
C PRO A 54 5.18 5.63 11.14
N CYS A 55 6.11 4.74 11.50
CA CYS A 55 6.04 3.34 11.07
C CYS A 55 4.87 2.60 11.73
N ARG A 56 4.80 2.58 13.07
CA ARG A 56 3.83 1.76 13.82
C ARG A 56 2.38 2.12 13.52
N VAL A 57 2.10 3.42 13.44
CA VAL A 57 0.75 3.94 13.19
C VAL A 57 0.50 4.01 11.69
N GLY A 58 1.47 4.45 10.90
CA GLY A 58 1.35 4.58 9.45
C GLY A 58 0.99 3.27 8.76
N THR A 59 1.68 2.15 9.06
CA THR A 59 1.37 0.85 8.45
C THR A 59 -0.06 0.40 8.76
N LYS A 60 -0.54 0.61 10.00
CA LYS A 60 -1.93 0.30 10.39
C LYS A 60 -2.95 1.19 9.71
N ARG A 61 -2.63 2.47 9.53
CA ARG A 61 -3.51 3.44 8.85
C ARG A 61 -3.63 3.11 7.36
N VAL A 62 -2.51 2.84 6.69
CA VAL A 62 -2.51 2.44 5.29
C VAL A 62 -3.29 1.14 5.12
N GLN A 63 -3.03 0.11 5.95
CA GLN A 63 -3.82 -1.13 5.96
C GLN A 63 -5.32 -0.83 6.05
N GLY A 64 -5.76 -0.06 7.05
CA GLY A 64 -7.18 0.21 7.27
C GLY A 64 -7.85 1.00 6.14
N ILE A 65 -7.13 1.92 5.48
CA ILE A 65 -7.64 2.63 4.31
C ILE A 65 -7.85 1.66 3.14
N LEU A 66 -6.86 0.80 2.85
CA LEU A 66 -6.96 -0.18 1.77
C LEU A 66 -8.07 -1.23 2.05
N GLU A 67 -8.21 -1.68 3.30
CA GLU A 67 -9.31 -2.55 3.73
C GLU A 67 -10.67 -1.90 3.56
N SER A 68 -10.78 -0.61 3.88
CA SER A 68 -12.00 0.16 3.67
C SER A 68 -12.32 0.29 2.19
N ALA A 69 -11.32 0.54 1.34
CA ALA A 69 -11.48 0.67 -0.10
C ALA A 69 -12.02 -0.62 -0.73
N TYR A 70 -11.42 -1.78 -0.44
CA TYR A 70 -11.92 -3.05 -1.01
C TYR A 70 -13.22 -3.54 -0.37
N SER A 71 -13.57 -3.05 0.82
CA SER A 71 -14.85 -3.33 1.47
C SER A 71 -15.97 -2.39 1.00
N GLY A 72 -15.75 -1.59 -0.05
CA GLY A 72 -16.75 -0.70 -0.63
C GLY A 72 -16.98 0.59 0.17
N LEU A 73 -16.09 0.92 1.10
CA LEU A 73 -16.14 2.12 1.94
C LEU A 73 -15.09 3.16 1.52
N GLY A 74 -14.65 3.16 0.27
CA GLY A 74 -13.72 4.13 -0.29
C GLY A 74 -14.27 5.57 -0.31
N ARG A 75 -13.36 6.54 -0.16
CA ARG A 75 -13.61 7.99 -0.29
C ARG A 75 -12.56 8.61 -1.19
N GLU A 76 -12.94 9.61 -1.98
CA GLU A 76 -12.01 10.29 -2.90
C GLU A 76 -10.74 10.83 -2.20
N SER A 77 -10.87 11.27 -0.95
CA SER A 77 -9.73 11.75 -0.15
C SER A 77 -8.73 10.65 0.26
N ASP A 78 -9.09 9.37 0.16
CA ASP A 78 -8.23 8.27 0.58
C ASP A 78 -6.92 8.23 -0.24
N LEU A 79 -6.95 8.59 -1.52
CA LEU A 79 -5.73 8.64 -2.36
C LEU A 79 -4.73 9.67 -1.84
N ALA A 80 -5.21 10.87 -1.47
CA ALA A 80 -4.37 11.92 -0.91
C ALA A 80 -3.83 11.51 0.47
N TRP A 81 -4.67 10.89 1.31
CA TRP A 81 -4.24 10.37 2.61
C TRP A 81 -3.19 9.28 2.49
N LEU A 82 -3.34 8.37 1.54
CA LEU A 82 -2.36 7.31 1.25
C LEU A 82 -1.01 7.93 0.83
N ASP A 83 -1.04 8.94 -0.04
CA ASP A 83 0.15 9.67 -0.48
C ASP A 83 0.88 10.37 0.69
N GLU A 84 0.12 11.08 1.54
CA GLU A 84 0.64 11.78 2.71
C GLU A 84 1.23 10.82 3.74
N LEU A 85 0.50 9.76 4.09
CA LEU A 85 0.98 8.73 5.01
C LEU A 85 2.26 8.07 4.49
N GLY A 86 2.33 7.78 3.19
CA GLY A 86 3.52 7.24 2.56
C GLY A 86 4.72 8.18 2.71
N THR A 87 4.53 9.47 2.44
CA THR A 87 5.58 10.51 2.61
C THR A 87 6.05 10.61 4.06
N HIS A 88 5.11 10.61 5.02
CA HIS A 88 5.45 10.69 6.44
C HIS A 88 6.22 9.46 6.93
N MET A 89 5.81 8.26 6.52
CA MET A 89 6.52 7.04 6.83
C MET A 89 7.95 7.05 6.25
N GLU A 90 8.11 7.47 5.00
CA GLU A 90 9.39 7.51 4.32
C GLU A 90 10.36 8.51 4.97
N ARG A 91 9.89 9.70 5.33
CA ARG A 91 10.75 10.78 5.86
C ARG A 91 11.08 10.67 7.34
N PHE A 92 10.17 10.11 8.14
CA PHE A 92 10.25 10.20 9.60
C PHE A 92 10.43 8.86 10.31
N SER A 93 10.47 7.74 9.58
CA SER A 93 10.80 6.45 10.19
C SER A 93 12.27 6.36 10.54
N LEU A 94 12.59 5.71 11.66
CA LEU A 94 13.96 5.62 12.19
C LEU A 94 14.85 4.61 11.47
N CYS A 95 14.26 3.58 10.84
CA CYS A 95 15.02 2.49 10.23
C CYS A 95 14.52 2.17 8.83
N GLY A 96 15.34 1.43 8.07
CA GLY A 96 15.05 1.07 6.68
C GLY A 96 13.70 0.39 6.49
N PHE A 97 13.24 -0.44 7.44
CA PHE A 97 11.93 -1.08 7.37
C PHE A 97 10.78 -0.07 7.25
N GLY A 98 10.77 0.96 8.11
CA GLY A 98 9.70 1.97 8.10
C GLY A 98 9.83 2.92 6.91
N ILE A 99 11.07 3.24 6.52
CA ILE A 99 11.36 4.10 5.36
C ILE A 99 10.90 3.44 4.05
N THR A 100 11.10 2.13 3.89
CA THR A 100 10.79 1.43 2.63
C THR A 100 9.40 0.83 2.58
N ALA A 101 8.70 0.65 3.71
CA ALA A 101 7.33 0.14 3.75
C ALA A 101 6.37 0.85 2.75
N PRO A 102 6.41 2.19 2.58
CA PRO A 102 5.57 2.91 1.60
C PRO A 102 5.86 2.57 0.14
N SER A 103 6.99 1.95 -0.20
CA SER A 103 7.34 1.62 -1.59
C SER A 103 6.31 0.71 -2.28
N ILE A 104 5.66 -0.17 -1.49
CA ILE A 104 4.56 -1.02 -1.95
C ILE A 104 3.45 -0.12 -2.45
N LEU A 105 3.00 0.82 -1.62
CA LEU A 105 1.92 1.75 -1.93
C LEU A 105 2.27 2.64 -3.14
N ARG A 106 3.48 3.19 -3.17
CA ARG A 106 3.97 4.04 -4.29
C ARG A 106 3.90 3.30 -5.62
N THR A 107 4.36 2.06 -5.63
CA THR A 107 4.38 1.23 -6.84
C THR A 107 2.98 0.83 -7.24
N THR A 108 2.15 0.34 -6.32
CA THR A 108 0.81 -0.13 -6.65
C THR A 108 -0.12 1.00 -7.08
N MET A 109 -0.04 2.18 -6.44
CA MET A 109 -0.82 3.35 -6.87
C MET A 109 -0.42 3.86 -8.25
N ARG A 110 0.87 3.75 -8.62
CA ARG A 110 1.36 4.18 -9.93
C ARG A 110 1.01 3.19 -11.03
N GLU A 111 1.31 1.90 -10.83
CA GLU A 111 1.16 0.88 -11.87
C GLU A 111 -0.29 0.37 -12.00
N PHE A 112 -1.11 0.52 -10.96
CA PHE A 112 -2.49 0.05 -10.91
C PHE A 112 -3.46 1.14 -10.46
N ALA A 113 -3.23 2.37 -10.89
CA ALA A 113 -4.09 3.53 -10.56
C ALA A 113 -5.58 3.27 -10.83
N ASP A 114 -5.89 2.54 -11.90
CA ASP A 114 -7.26 2.19 -12.28
C ASP A 114 -7.93 1.27 -11.26
N GLU A 115 -7.21 0.30 -10.69
CA GLU A 115 -7.77 -0.57 -9.64
C GLU A 115 -8.04 0.23 -8.36
N TYR A 116 -7.14 1.15 -8.00
CA TYR A 116 -7.36 2.05 -6.87
C TYR A 116 -8.58 2.93 -7.09
N ARG A 117 -8.75 3.50 -8.28
CA ARG A 117 -9.92 4.30 -8.66
C ARG A 117 -11.21 3.48 -8.61
N ALA A 118 -11.22 2.27 -9.15
CA ALA A 118 -12.37 1.38 -9.12
C ALA A 118 -12.80 1.05 -7.68
N HIS A 119 -11.84 0.79 -6.79
CA HIS A 119 -12.14 0.53 -5.39
C HIS A 119 -12.61 1.76 -4.62
N ILE A 120 -12.00 2.93 -4.88
CA ILE A 120 -12.26 4.13 -4.09
C ILE A 120 -13.51 4.88 -4.55
N VAL A 121 -13.68 5.03 -5.88
CA VAL A 121 -14.75 5.83 -6.48
C VAL A 121 -15.93 4.95 -6.87
N GLU A 122 -15.68 3.87 -7.62
CA GLU A 122 -16.75 2.98 -8.09
C GLU A 122 -17.19 1.96 -7.02
N ARG A 123 -16.43 1.85 -5.92
CA ARG A 123 -16.66 0.90 -4.82
C ARG A 123 -16.82 -0.54 -5.29
N ARG A 124 -16.05 -0.90 -6.33
CA ARG A 124 -16.10 -2.20 -7.00
C ARG A 124 -14.71 -2.79 -7.12
N CYS A 125 -14.62 -4.11 -6.99
CA CYS A 125 -13.40 -4.85 -7.27
C CYS A 125 -13.35 -5.26 -8.76
N PRO A 126 -12.34 -4.84 -9.54
CA PRO A 126 -12.21 -5.25 -10.93
C PRO A 126 -12.07 -6.76 -11.14
N THR A 127 -11.42 -7.46 -10.22
CA THR A 127 -11.19 -8.91 -10.30
C THR A 127 -12.25 -9.75 -9.57
N ASN A 128 -13.17 -9.11 -8.83
CA ASN A 128 -14.15 -9.77 -7.96
C ASN A 128 -13.56 -10.76 -6.93
N THR A 129 -12.28 -10.63 -6.58
CA THR A 129 -11.61 -11.55 -5.63
C THR A 129 -11.51 -11.01 -4.20
N CYS A 130 -11.91 -9.75 -3.96
CA CYS A 130 -11.85 -9.17 -2.62
C CYS A 130 -12.94 -9.75 -1.72
N SER A 131 -12.57 -10.14 -0.50
CA SER A 131 -13.52 -10.50 0.55
C SER A 131 -13.68 -9.32 1.51
N PRO A 132 -14.85 -8.67 1.57
CA PRO A 132 -15.07 -7.55 2.47
C PRO A 132 -14.80 -7.94 3.92
N VAL A 133 -14.14 -7.05 4.66
CA VAL A 133 -13.90 -7.22 6.09
C VAL A 133 -14.75 -6.22 6.86
N ARG A 134 -15.03 -6.50 8.14
CA ARG A 134 -15.73 -5.55 9.02
C ARG A 134 -14.78 -4.41 9.39
N SER A 135 -14.47 -3.53 8.45
CA SER A 135 -13.60 -2.38 8.69
C SER A 135 -14.37 -1.33 9.50
N ARG A 136 -13.95 -1.11 10.75
CA ARG A 136 -14.24 0.15 11.43
C ARG A 136 -13.34 1.18 10.75
N ARG A 137 -13.90 2.04 9.89
CA ARG A 137 -13.15 3.21 9.43
C ARG A 137 -12.69 3.92 10.69
N TYR A 138 -11.38 4.00 10.90
CA TYR A 138 -10.87 4.90 11.93
C TYR A 138 -11.19 6.29 11.42
N GLU A 139 -12.30 6.87 11.87
CA GLU A 139 -12.58 8.29 11.68
C GLU A 139 -11.46 9.04 12.39
N THR A 140 -10.42 9.37 11.63
CA THR A 140 -9.38 10.27 12.09
C THR A 140 -10.10 11.59 12.31
N MET A 141 -10.19 11.95 13.59
CA MET A 141 -10.73 13.21 14.13
C MET A 141 -10.90 14.30 13.08
N ALA A 142 -12.16 14.60 12.77
CA ALA A 142 -12.69 15.82 12.14
C ALA A 142 -11.82 16.48 11.05
N GLN A 143 -12.30 16.46 9.81
CA GLN A 143 -11.98 17.56 8.89
C GLN A 143 -13.18 18.52 8.87
N PRO A 144 -12.95 19.83 9.09
CA PRO A 144 -14.00 20.86 9.05
C PRO A 144 -14.63 21.01 7.67
#